data_AF-A0A352SDK4-F1
#
_entry.id   AF-A0A352SDK4-F1
#
_cell.length_a   1.000
_cell.length_b   1.000
_cell.length_c   1.000
_cell.angle_alpha   90.00
_cell.angle_beta   90.00
_cell.angle_gamma   90.00
#
_symmetry.space_group_name_H-M   'P 1'
#
loop_
_entity.id
_entity.type
_entity.pdbx_description
1 polymer ?
#
loop_
_entity_poly.entity_id
_entity_poly.type
_entity_poly.pdbx_seq_one_letter_code
_entity_poly.pdbx_strand_id
1 'polypeptide(L)'
;MSQVQSPAAFRQIFVASLRLPKSLVAIAFSNGKPWQPLRSPLFTRTEGLQLCEYVRGLAFDESRNAFVETAQDGATWFDAVPQVLDGKLVQFYAIGPDWGWQLAKVDRVPRGDSLYVNVRPAALEWIQALASDADVGLAAFCSFLIASYVEQRMELKHALDLSRFDALLCIASKAPVGANVVRIAVVAETWIGIVDALAHLSPDLAFNALAQRTRRERIVEAILDQLAREIGRI
;
A
#
# COMPACT_ATOMS: atom_id res chain seq x y z
N MET A 1 -0.60 -3.38 -31.87
CA MET A 1 -0.94 -2.30 -30.93
C MET A 1 -0.67 -2.82 -29.53
N SER A 2 0.44 -2.41 -28.90
CA SER A 2 0.78 -2.82 -27.54
C SER A 2 -0.20 -2.17 -26.57
N GLN A 3 -0.95 -2.98 -25.83
CA GLN A 3 -1.77 -2.52 -24.72
C GLN A 3 -0.84 -1.90 -23.68
N VAL A 4 -0.89 -0.57 -23.55
CA VAL A 4 -0.26 0.12 -22.42
C VAL A 4 -1.11 -0.23 -21.20
N GLN A 5 -0.62 -1.18 -20.41
CA GLN A 5 -1.17 -1.45 -19.08
C GLN A 5 -1.21 -0.12 -18.32
N SER A 6 -2.36 0.28 -17.81
CA SER A 6 -2.41 1.38 -16.84
C SER A 6 -1.53 0.96 -15.65
N PRO A 7 -0.45 1.68 -15.34
CA PRO A 7 0.39 1.32 -14.22
C PRO A 7 -0.42 1.51 -12.94
N ALA A 8 -0.52 0.49 -12.08
CA ALA A 8 -0.93 0.66 -10.68
C ALA A 8 -0.33 1.95 -10.13
N ALA A 9 -1.17 2.80 -9.55
CA ALA A 9 -0.76 4.11 -9.06
C ALA A 9 0.30 3.92 -7.97
N PHE A 10 1.46 4.56 -8.16
CA PHE A 10 2.49 4.58 -7.13
C PHE A 10 1.99 5.37 -5.93
N ARG A 11 1.99 4.76 -4.74
CA ARG A 11 1.57 5.40 -3.49
C ARG A 11 2.77 5.74 -2.65
N GLN A 12 2.69 6.87 -1.97
CA GLN A 12 3.67 7.20 -0.94
C GLN A 12 3.62 6.16 0.20
N ILE A 13 4.78 5.62 0.55
CA ILE A 13 5.00 4.72 1.67
C ILE A 13 6.12 5.29 2.54
N PHE A 14 6.20 4.81 3.78
CA PHE A 14 7.26 5.15 4.71
C PHE A 14 8.11 3.91 4.93
N VAL A 15 9.42 4.02 4.72
CA VAL A 15 10.34 2.89 4.77
C VAL A 15 11.49 3.15 5.73
N ALA A 16 11.93 2.08 6.39
CA ALA A 16 13.12 2.01 7.19
C ALA A 16 14.08 1.00 6.57
N SER A 17 15.35 1.07 6.95
CA SER A 17 16.37 0.12 6.50
C SER A 17 17.40 -0.05 7.61
N LEU A 18 17.98 -1.25 7.67
CA LEU A 18 19.11 -1.56 8.56
C LEU A 18 20.36 -0.71 8.28
N ARG A 19 20.47 -0.11 7.08
CA ARG A 19 21.55 0.81 6.70
C ARG A 19 21.30 2.25 7.11
N LEU A 20 20.08 2.59 7.53
CA LEU A 20 19.71 3.92 8.01
C LEU A 20 19.80 3.96 9.55
N PRO A 21 19.98 5.15 10.15
CA PRO A 21 19.81 5.30 11.59
C PRO A 21 18.43 4.79 12.02
N LYS A 22 18.34 4.09 13.15
CA LYS A 22 17.09 3.42 13.61
C LYS A 22 15.88 4.36 13.76
N SER A 23 16.11 5.65 13.97
CA SER A 23 15.07 6.68 14.09
C SER A 23 14.68 7.31 12.76
N LEU A 24 15.38 7.00 11.67
CA LEU A 24 15.16 7.60 10.37
C LEU A 24 14.13 6.81 9.57
N VAL A 25 13.18 7.55 9.02
CA VAL A 25 12.15 7.04 8.12
C VAL A 25 12.27 7.80 6.81
N ALA A 26 12.45 7.07 5.72
CA ALA A 26 12.45 7.64 4.39
C ALA A 26 11.04 7.57 3.78
N ILE A 27 10.71 8.58 2.99
CA ILE A 27 9.52 8.55 2.15
C ILE A 27 9.90 7.85 0.85
N ALA A 28 9.08 6.92 0.40
CA ALA A 28 9.25 6.24 -0.87
C ALA A 28 7.90 5.98 -1.52
N PHE A 29 7.89 5.23 -2.62
CA PHE A 29 6.71 4.91 -3.39
C PHE A 29 6.65 3.43 -3.75
N SER A 30 5.45 2.86 -3.72
CA SER A 30 5.18 1.48 -4.17
C SER A 30 3.81 1.38 -4.81
N ASN A 31 3.65 0.46 -5.75
CA ASN A 31 2.39 0.18 -6.44
C ASN A 31 1.79 -1.19 -6.06
N GLY A 32 2.29 -1.82 -4.99
CA GLY A 32 1.73 -3.04 -4.41
C GLY A 32 1.83 -4.31 -5.27
N LYS A 33 2.54 -4.30 -6.41
CA LYS A 33 2.66 -5.48 -7.28
C LYS A 33 3.52 -6.58 -6.62
N PRO A 34 3.09 -7.85 -6.62
CA PRO A 34 3.78 -8.97 -5.94
C PRO A 34 5.20 -9.28 -6.47
N TRP A 35 5.57 -8.75 -7.64
CA TRP A 35 6.93 -8.82 -8.18
C TRP A 35 7.89 -7.79 -7.56
N GLN A 36 7.35 -6.83 -6.79
CA GLN A 36 8.06 -6.00 -5.84
C GLN A 36 7.71 -6.51 -4.44
N PRO A 37 8.37 -7.56 -3.92
CA PRO A 37 8.49 -7.63 -2.47
C PRO A 37 9.05 -6.27 -2.02
N LEU A 38 8.64 -5.77 -0.85
CA LEU A 38 9.06 -4.48 -0.25
C LEU A 38 10.59 -4.25 -0.17
N ARG A 39 11.39 -5.18 -0.68
CA ARG A 39 12.84 -5.14 -0.89
C ARG A 39 13.31 -3.96 -1.77
N SER A 40 12.47 -3.39 -2.63
CA SER A 40 12.88 -2.28 -3.52
C SER A 40 11.84 -1.16 -3.61
N PRO A 41 11.72 -0.29 -2.58
CA PRO A 41 10.90 0.92 -2.67
C PRO A 41 11.47 1.87 -3.72
N LEU A 42 10.59 2.63 -4.37
CA LEU A 42 10.97 3.61 -5.39
C LEU A 42 11.02 5.02 -4.79
N PHE A 43 12.08 5.76 -5.06
CA PHE A 43 12.23 7.15 -4.61
C PHE A 43 12.08 8.09 -5.80
N THR A 44 11.49 9.27 -5.64
CA THR A 44 11.70 10.32 -6.66
C THR A 44 13.08 10.95 -6.45
N ARG A 45 13.49 11.84 -7.36
CA ARG A 45 14.73 12.60 -7.17
C ARG A 45 14.73 13.36 -5.84
N THR A 46 13.59 13.90 -5.41
CA THR A 46 13.48 14.66 -4.16
C THR A 46 13.76 13.78 -2.94
N GLU A 47 13.08 12.64 -2.82
CA GLU A 47 13.30 11.72 -1.69
C GLU A 47 14.68 11.06 -1.75
N GLY A 48 15.20 10.78 -2.95
CA GLY A 48 16.56 10.26 -3.11
C GLY A 48 17.64 11.26 -2.68
N LEU A 49 17.46 12.57 -2.95
CA LEU A 49 18.37 13.61 -2.46
C LEU A 49 18.33 13.73 -0.93
N GLN A 50 17.16 13.56 -0.31
CA GLN A 50 17.05 13.49 1.14
C GLN A 50 17.82 12.28 1.69
N LEU A 51 17.77 11.11 1.04
CA LEU A 51 18.56 9.95 1.44
C LEU A 51 20.07 10.22 1.42
N CYS A 52 20.57 10.99 0.46
CA CYS A 52 21.99 11.36 0.37
C CYS A 52 22.48 12.13 1.62
N GLU A 53 21.59 12.83 2.33
CA GLU A 53 21.94 13.52 3.58
C GLU A 53 22.28 12.55 4.72
N TYR A 54 21.74 11.32 4.67
CA TYR A 54 21.84 10.33 5.74
C TYR A 54 22.71 9.12 5.39
N VAL A 55 22.85 8.80 4.11
CA VAL A 55 23.65 7.65 3.64
C VAL A 55 24.99 8.12 3.12
N ARG A 56 26.05 7.79 3.86
CA ARG A 56 27.42 8.12 3.46
C ARG A 56 27.78 7.40 2.16
N GLY A 57 28.25 8.16 1.17
CA GLY A 57 28.66 7.61 -0.12
C GLY A 57 27.54 7.52 -1.15
N LEU A 58 26.29 7.84 -0.78
CA LEU A 58 25.21 8.03 -1.75
C LEU A 58 25.23 9.47 -2.28
N ALA A 59 25.20 9.63 -3.60
CA ALA A 59 25.10 10.93 -4.26
C ALA A 59 24.22 10.84 -5.50
N PHE A 60 23.70 11.99 -5.95
CA PHE A 60 23.03 12.11 -7.24
C PHE A 60 24.00 12.66 -8.28
N ASP A 61 24.11 11.98 -9.41
CA ASP A 61 24.88 12.41 -10.57
C ASP A 61 23.94 13.05 -11.60
N GLU A 62 24.09 14.36 -11.82
CA GLU A 62 23.24 15.09 -12.78
C GLU A 62 23.49 14.68 -14.23
N SER A 63 24.72 14.32 -14.58
CA SER A 63 25.11 14.01 -15.96
C SER A 63 24.49 12.69 -16.44
N ARG A 64 24.36 11.71 -15.54
CA ARG A 64 23.77 10.41 -15.80
C ARG A 64 22.29 10.35 -15.42
N ASN A 65 21.78 11.33 -14.67
CA ASN A 65 20.44 11.31 -14.08
C ASN A 65 20.21 10.01 -13.28
N ALA A 66 21.13 9.72 -12.37
CA ALA A 66 21.14 8.49 -11.56
C ALA A 66 21.69 8.75 -10.16
N PHE A 67 21.33 7.91 -9.20
CA PHE A 67 22.02 7.87 -7.91
C PHE A 67 23.21 6.91 -7.99
N VAL A 68 24.26 7.22 -7.24
CA VAL A 68 25.45 6.38 -7.11
C VAL A 68 25.78 6.18 -5.64
N GLU A 69 25.99 4.93 -5.24
CA GLU A 69 26.58 4.58 -3.94
C GLU A 69 28.03 4.16 -4.17
N THR A 70 28.97 4.94 -3.65
CA THR A 70 30.39 4.60 -3.65
C THR A 70 30.76 3.85 -2.38
N ALA A 71 31.12 2.58 -2.52
CA ALA A 71 31.69 1.74 -1.47
C ALA A 71 33.21 1.54 -1.69
N GLN A 72 33.89 0.92 -0.73
CA GLN A 72 35.34 0.63 -0.85
C GLN A 72 35.67 -0.24 -2.08
N ASP A 73 34.72 -1.05 -2.54
CA ASP A 73 34.93 -2.04 -3.61
C ASP A 73 34.39 -1.60 -4.99
N GLY A 74 33.81 -0.39 -5.09
CA GLY A 74 33.28 0.12 -6.35
C GLY A 74 32.07 1.06 -6.21
N ALA A 75 31.47 1.40 -7.34
CA ALA A 75 30.31 2.27 -7.42
C ALA A 75 29.09 1.49 -7.95
N THR A 76 28.00 1.49 -7.18
CA THR A 76 26.70 0.95 -7.59
C THR A 76 25.83 2.08 -8.10
N TRP A 77 25.27 1.93 -9.30
CA TRP A 77 24.41 2.93 -9.92
C TRP A 77 22.94 2.52 -9.85
N PHE A 78 22.08 3.49 -9.53
CA PHE A 78 20.62 3.36 -9.50
C PHE A 78 20.05 4.31 -10.54
N ASP A 79 19.84 3.78 -11.75
CA ASP A 79 19.36 4.55 -12.90
C ASP A 79 17.86 4.91 -12.75
N ALA A 80 17.47 6.01 -13.39
CA ALA A 80 16.08 6.46 -13.41
C ALA A 80 15.17 5.48 -14.17
N VAL A 81 14.03 5.18 -13.59
CA VAL A 81 12.94 4.41 -14.20
C VAL A 81 11.71 5.31 -14.29
N PRO A 82 11.28 5.70 -15.50
CA PRO A 82 10.11 6.54 -15.66
C PRO A 82 8.84 5.76 -15.31
N GLN A 83 7.98 6.33 -14.47
CA GLN A 83 6.66 5.81 -14.14
C GLN A 83 5.61 6.93 -14.14
N VAL A 84 4.33 6.58 -14.20
CA VAL A 84 3.25 7.55 -14.11
C VAL A 84 2.77 7.65 -12.66
N LEU A 85 2.81 8.86 -12.10
CA LEU A 85 2.23 9.21 -10.80
C LEU A 85 1.23 10.35 -11.02
N ASP A 86 -0.03 10.16 -10.62
CA ASP A 86 -1.11 11.15 -10.79
C ASP A 86 -1.21 11.73 -12.23
N GLY A 87 -1.04 10.86 -13.24
CA GLY A 87 -1.10 11.24 -14.65
C GLY A 87 0.12 12.01 -15.17
N LYS A 88 1.16 12.20 -14.33
CA LYS A 88 2.42 12.83 -14.72
C LYS A 88 3.53 11.79 -14.82
N LEU A 89 4.38 11.92 -15.84
CA LEU A 89 5.59 11.11 -15.94
C LEU A 89 6.59 11.60 -14.88
N VAL A 90 6.93 10.72 -13.94
CA VAL A 90 7.87 10.97 -12.85
C VAL A 90 9.01 9.96 -12.95
N GLN A 91 10.23 10.44 -12.73
CA GLN A 91 11.41 9.58 -12.66
C GLN A 91 11.54 9.00 -11.26
N PHE A 92 11.60 7.67 -11.18
CA PHE A 92 11.80 6.94 -9.94
C PHE A 92 13.15 6.22 -9.91
N TYR A 93 13.67 5.96 -8.73
CA TYR A 93 14.96 5.32 -8.52
C TYR A 93 14.81 4.20 -7.51
N ALA A 94 15.26 2.99 -7.84
CA ALA A 94 15.30 1.85 -6.93
C ALA A 94 16.64 1.86 -6.18
N ILE A 95 16.73 2.67 -5.13
CA ILE A 95 17.97 2.90 -4.39
C ILE A 95 18.15 1.79 -3.34
N GLY A 96 19.31 1.14 -3.34
CA GLY A 96 19.69 0.16 -2.31
C GLY A 96 18.77 -1.05 -2.15
N PRO A 97 18.44 -1.81 -3.21
CA PRO A 97 17.54 -2.97 -3.13
C PRO A 97 18.03 -4.08 -2.18
N ASP A 98 19.31 -4.06 -1.82
CA ASP A 98 19.97 -4.96 -0.88
C ASP A 98 20.07 -4.39 0.55
N TRP A 99 19.57 -3.17 0.79
CA TRP A 99 19.64 -2.51 2.10
C TRP A 99 18.62 -3.07 3.12
N GLY A 100 17.86 -4.10 2.75
CA GLY A 100 16.85 -4.71 3.61
C GLY A 100 15.73 -3.71 3.94
N TRP A 101 15.22 -3.02 2.91
CA TRP A 101 14.09 -2.12 3.07
C TRP A 101 12.88 -2.82 3.67
N GLN A 102 12.26 -2.13 4.61
CA GLN A 102 11.10 -2.53 5.37
C GLN A 102 10.15 -1.33 5.43
N LEU A 103 8.83 -1.55 5.50
CA LEU A 103 7.96 -0.40 5.78
C LEU A 103 8.25 0.02 7.22
N ALA A 104 8.42 1.31 7.45
CA ALA A 104 8.78 1.77 8.77
C ALA A 104 7.64 1.52 9.76
N LYS A 105 8.02 1.14 10.98
CA LYS A 105 7.16 0.96 12.16
C LYS A 105 6.56 2.27 12.70
N VAL A 106 6.31 3.22 11.81
CA VAL A 106 5.89 4.56 12.22
C VAL A 106 4.44 4.50 12.71
N ASP A 107 4.27 4.74 14.01
CA ASP A 107 3.03 5.21 14.62
C ASP A 107 2.65 6.65 14.20
N ARG A 108 3.14 7.10 13.03
CA ARG A 108 2.54 8.27 12.39
C ARG A 108 1.27 7.75 11.75
N VAL A 109 0.21 7.72 12.56
CA VAL A 109 -1.18 7.68 12.13
C VAL A 109 -1.24 8.41 10.78
N PRO A 110 -1.46 7.71 9.65
CA PRO A 110 -1.71 8.40 8.40
C PRO A 110 -2.77 9.47 8.69
N ARG A 111 -2.57 10.70 8.22
CA ARG A 111 -3.54 11.77 8.49
C ARG A 111 -4.88 11.34 7.88
N GLY A 112 -5.81 10.86 8.70
CA GLY A 112 -7.06 10.27 8.25
C GLY A 112 -7.88 9.71 9.42
N ASP A 113 -9.18 9.59 9.21
CA ASP A 113 -10.10 9.04 10.21
C ASP A 113 -9.85 7.54 10.42
N SER A 114 -9.82 7.10 11.68
CA SER A 114 -9.71 5.67 11.99
C SER A 114 -11.06 4.97 11.83
N LEU A 115 -11.06 3.90 11.04
CA LEU A 115 -12.15 2.92 11.00
C LEU A 115 -11.76 1.73 11.88
N TYR A 116 -12.74 1.15 12.57
CA TYR A 116 -12.49 -0.02 13.41
C TYR A 116 -13.20 -1.22 12.83
N VAL A 117 -12.43 -2.15 12.29
CA VAL A 117 -12.91 -3.27 11.49
C VAL A 117 -12.70 -4.59 12.21
N ASN A 118 -13.63 -5.51 12.01
CA ASN A 118 -13.59 -6.85 12.57
C ASN A 118 -12.87 -7.83 11.62
N VAL A 119 -11.84 -8.50 12.12
CA VAL A 119 -11.04 -9.45 11.35
C VAL A 119 -11.06 -10.82 12.03
N ARG A 120 -11.16 -11.91 11.26
CA ARG A 120 -11.04 -13.27 11.81
C ARG A 120 -9.64 -13.49 12.39
N PRO A 121 -9.47 -14.24 13.50
CA PRO A 121 -8.16 -14.49 14.10
C PRO A 121 -7.10 -15.01 13.11
N ALA A 122 -7.46 -15.97 12.26
CA ALA A 122 -6.53 -16.49 11.24
C ALA A 122 -6.06 -15.40 10.25
N ALA A 123 -6.99 -14.55 9.80
CA ALA A 123 -6.65 -13.42 8.92
C ALA A 123 -5.78 -12.39 9.67
N LEU A 124 -6.07 -12.14 10.95
CA LEU A 124 -5.25 -11.26 11.78
C LEU A 124 -3.84 -11.81 11.96
N GLU A 125 -3.68 -13.08 12.30
CA GLU A 125 -2.37 -13.75 12.46
C GLU A 125 -1.56 -13.67 11.16
N TRP A 126 -2.20 -13.91 10.02
CA TRP A 126 -1.57 -13.77 8.71
C TRP A 126 -1.11 -12.33 8.44
N ILE A 127 -1.97 -11.33 8.67
CA ILE A 127 -1.62 -9.92 8.51
C ILE A 127 -0.49 -9.53 9.48
N GLN A 128 -0.53 -10.00 10.72
CA GLN A 128 0.48 -9.72 11.75
C GLN A 128 1.83 -10.34 11.40
N ALA A 129 1.85 -11.55 10.84
CA ALA A 129 3.07 -12.19 10.36
C ALA A 129 3.68 -11.36 9.22
N LEU A 130 2.88 -10.97 8.23
CA LEU A 130 3.34 -10.12 7.13
C LEU A 130 3.81 -8.74 7.60
N ALA A 131 3.08 -8.12 8.52
CA ALA A 131 3.45 -6.83 9.09
C ALA A 131 4.74 -6.95 9.91
N SER A 132 4.93 -8.05 10.65
CA SER A 132 6.17 -8.30 11.41
C SER A 132 7.35 -8.54 10.48
N ASP A 133 7.18 -9.35 9.42
CA ASP A 133 8.21 -9.59 8.40
C ASP A 133 8.63 -8.30 7.68
N ALA A 134 7.68 -7.37 7.50
CA ALA A 134 7.92 -6.07 6.89
C ALA A 134 8.30 -4.96 7.90
N ASP A 135 8.43 -5.27 9.19
CA ASP A 135 8.69 -4.36 10.33
C ASP A 135 7.73 -3.15 10.48
N VAL A 136 6.43 -3.39 10.26
CA VAL A 136 5.38 -2.36 10.16
C VAL A 136 4.40 -2.42 11.31
N GLY A 137 3.84 -1.27 11.68
CA GLY A 137 2.63 -1.23 12.50
C GLY A 137 1.43 -1.86 11.76
N LEU A 138 0.64 -2.65 12.48
CA LEU A 138 -0.50 -3.39 11.93
C LEU A 138 -1.50 -2.50 11.18
N ALA A 139 -1.83 -1.32 11.73
CA ALA A 139 -2.81 -0.41 11.13
C ALA A 139 -2.34 0.13 9.77
N ALA A 140 -1.07 0.52 9.67
CA ALA A 140 -0.48 1.00 8.41
C ALA A 140 -0.41 -0.11 7.37
N PHE A 141 -0.07 -1.33 7.79
CA PHE A 141 -0.03 -2.48 6.89
C PHE A 141 -1.43 -2.86 6.37
N CYS A 142 -2.46 -2.82 7.21
CA CYS A 142 -3.84 -3.01 6.78
C CYS A 142 -4.29 -1.95 5.77
N SER A 143 -3.98 -0.67 6.01
CA SER A 143 -4.28 0.41 5.05
C SER A 143 -3.61 0.16 3.70
N PHE A 144 -2.35 -0.28 3.68
CA PHE A 144 -1.62 -0.66 2.47
C PHE A 144 -2.28 -1.85 1.72
N LEU A 145 -2.75 -2.86 2.44
CA LEU A 145 -3.45 -4.01 1.85
C LEU A 145 -4.77 -3.60 1.18
N ILE A 146 -5.59 -2.79 1.86
CA ILE A 146 -6.88 -2.30 1.34
C ILE A 146 -6.67 -1.44 0.10
N ALA A 147 -5.72 -0.51 0.20
CA ALA A 147 -5.24 0.34 -0.86
C ALA A 147 -4.89 -0.45 -2.14
N SER A 148 -4.08 -1.49 -1.99
CA SER A 148 -3.61 -2.34 -3.09
C SER A 148 -4.76 -3.15 -3.70
N TYR A 149 -5.66 -3.67 -2.88
CA TYR A 149 -6.83 -4.43 -3.34
C TYR A 149 -7.76 -3.58 -4.22
N VAL A 150 -8.04 -2.34 -3.78
CA VAL A 150 -8.89 -1.40 -4.51
C VAL A 150 -8.26 -1.08 -5.87
N GLU A 151 -6.96 -0.76 -5.89
CA GLU A 151 -6.25 -0.43 -7.12
C GLU A 151 -6.20 -1.57 -8.12
N GLN A 152 -5.88 -2.79 -7.68
CA GLN A 152 -5.82 -3.95 -8.56
C GLN A 152 -7.16 -4.18 -9.29
N ARG A 153 -8.28 -3.94 -8.60
CA ARG A 153 -9.61 -4.07 -9.22
C ARG A 153 -9.92 -2.90 -10.13
N MET A 154 -9.46 -1.70 -9.81
CA MET A 154 -9.63 -0.48 -10.61
C MET A 154 -8.68 -0.39 -11.83
N GLU A 155 -7.58 -1.15 -11.86
CA GLU A 155 -6.41 -1.02 -12.77
C GLU A 155 -6.73 -1.10 -14.28
N LEU A 156 -7.99 -1.27 -14.69
CA LEU A 156 -8.37 -1.51 -16.09
C LEU A 156 -9.29 -0.47 -16.73
N LYS A 157 -9.67 0.66 -16.10
CA LYS A 157 -10.54 1.66 -16.77
C LYS A 157 -10.21 3.13 -16.45
N HIS A 158 -10.31 3.98 -17.47
CA HIS A 158 -10.27 5.45 -17.37
C HIS A 158 -11.53 6.05 -16.71
N ALA A 159 -12.54 5.23 -16.44
CA ALA A 159 -13.77 5.59 -15.75
C ALA A 159 -13.94 4.69 -14.51
N LEU A 160 -14.57 5.22 -13.46
CA LEU A 160 -14.89 4.50 -12.23
C LEU A 160 -15.78 3.28 -12.55
N ASP A 161 -15.20 2.08 -12.54
CA ASP A 161 -15.91 0.83 -12.78
C ASP A 161 -15.92 -0.05 -11.54
N LEU A 162 -17.10 -0.08 -10.90
CA LEU A 162 -17.31 -0.75 -9.63
C LEU A 162 -17.82 -2.19 -9.80
N SER A 163 -18.06 -2.67 -11.03
CA SER A 163 -18.55 -4.04 -11.29
C SER A 163 -17.63 -5.14 -10.75
N ARG A 164 -16.34 -4.84 -10.61
CA ARG A 164 -15.34 -5.78 -10.06
C ARG A 164 -15.42 -5.94 -8.54
N PHE A 165 -16.27 -5.15 -7.91
CA PHE A 165 -16.57 -5.24 -6.50
C PHE A 165 -17.93 -5.87 -6.24
N ASP A 166 -18.66 -6.34 -7.25
CA ASP A 166 -20.01 -6.91 -7.06
C ASP A 166 -20.01 -8.09 -6.06
N ALA A 167 -19.02 -8.98 -6.18
CA ALA A 167 -18.84 -10.09 -5.24
C ALA A 167 -18.51 -9.58 -3.82
N LEU A 168 -17.60 -8.61 -3.72
CA LEU A 168 -17.24 -8.00 -2.44
C LEU A 168 -18.45 -7.33 -1.78
N LEU A 169 -19.21 -6.55 -2.54
CA LEU A 169 -20.38 -5.83 -2.07
C LEU A 169 -21.49 -6.79 -1.66
N CYS A 170 -21.66 -7.89 -2.39
CA CYS A 170 -22.56 -8.99 -2.02
C CYS A 170 -22.16 -9.60 -0.67
N ILE A 171 -20.86 -9.87 -0.45
CA ILE A 171 -20.34 -10.40 0.82
C ILE A 171 -20.56 -9.39 1.96
N ALA A 172 -20.12 -8.14 1.76
CA ALA A 172 -20.20 -7.07 2.76
C ALA A 172 -21.66 -6.76 3.17
N SER A 173 -22.60 -6.86 2.22
CA SER A 173 -24.02 -6.59 2.47
C SER A 173 -24.68 -7.71 3.27
N LYS A 174 -24.42 -8.98 2.91
CA LYS A 174 -25.18 -10.13 3.42
C LYS A 174 -24.75 -10.62 4.80
N ALA A 175 -23.46 -10.62 5.12
CA ALA A 175 -22.98 -11.25 6.34
C ALA A 175 -21.94 -10.37 7.06
N PRO A 176 -22.04 -10.17 8.39
CA PRO A 176 -20.89 -9.69 9.15
C PRO A 176 -19.80 -10.75 9.10
N VAL A 177 -18.56 -10.36 9.39
CA VAL A 177 -17.45 -11.31 9.53
C VAL A 177 -17.69 -12.17 10.78
N GLY A 178 -18.54 -13.19 10.69
CA GLY A 178 -18.73 -14.27 11.68
C GLY A 178 -18.93 -13.89 13.16
N ALA A 179 -18.96 -14.93 14.00
CA ALA A 179 -18.70 -14.83 15.44
C ALA A 179 -17.22 -15.19 15.67
N ASN A 180 -16.59 -14.60 16.69
CA ASN A 180 -15.13 -14.67 16.97
C ASN A 180 -14.28 -13.83 16.03
N VAL A 181 -14.33 -12.51 16.23
CA VAL A 181 -13.52 -11.52 15.50
C VAL A 181 -12.72 -10.67 16.46
N VAL A 182 -11.59 -10.19 15.97
CA VAL A 182 -10.77 -9.19 16.65
C VAL A 182 -10.98 -7.85 15.97
N ARG A 183 -11.21 -6.81 16.78
CA ARG A 183 -11.41 -5.45 16.29
C ARG A 183 -10.06 -4.74 16.18
N ILE A 184 -9.71 -4.29 14.98
CA ILE A 184 -8.46 -3.57 14.71
C ILE A 184 -8.75 -2.19 14.13
N ALA A 185 -7.81 -1.26 14.31
CA ALA A 185 -7.88 0.05 13.66
C ALA A 185 -7.23 -0.01 12.28
N VAL A 186 -7.88 0.63 11.31
CA VAL A 186 -7.33 0.91 9.97
C VAL A 186 -7.53 2.38 9.67
N VAL A 187 -6.65 2.95 8.86
CA VAL A 187 -6.67 4.39 8.58
C VAL A 187 -7.25 4.64 7.22
N ALA A 188 -8.32 5.44 7.18
CA ALA A 188 -8.96 5.86 5.93
C ALA A 188 -8.04 6.80 5.15
N GLU A 189 -7.71 6.40 3.93
CA GLU A 189 -6.90 7.19 3.00
C GLU A 189 -7.70 7.44 1.71
N THR A 190 -7.03 7.64 0.58
CA THR A 190 -7.64 7.90 -0.73
C THR A 190 -8.63 6.81 -1.18
N TRP A 191 -8.42 5.55 -0.75
CA TRP A 191 -9.31 4.43 -1.06
C TRP A 191 -10.71 4.56 -0.44
N ILE A 192 -10.90 5.43 0.56
CA ILE A 192 -12.20 5.59 1.23
C ILE A 192 -13.28 6.09 0.27
N GLY A 193 -12.93 6.87 -0.75
CA GLY A 193 -13.87 7.34 -1.77
C GLY A 193 -14.49 6.20 -2.59
N ILE A 194 -13.71 5.15 -2.86
CA ILE A 194 -14.21 3.94 -3.53
C ILE A 194 -15.12 3.15 -2.59
N VAL A 195 -14.72 2.99 -1.33
CA VAL A 195 -15.56 2.33 -0.31
C VAL A 195 -16.89 3.08 -0.13
N ASP A 196 -16.86 4.41 -0.15
CA ASP A 196 -18.06 5.24 -0.12
C ASP A 196 -18.94 5.01 -1.35
N ALA A 197 -18.38 4.98 -2.55
CA ALA A 197 -19.13 4.69 -3.76
C ALA A 197 -19.79 3.29 -3.69
N LEU A 198 -19.05 2.27 -3.25
CA LEU A 198 -19.57 0.92 -3.04
C LEU A 198 -20.71 0.88 -2.02
N ALA A 199 -20.60 1.64 -0.93
CA ALA A 199 -21.63 1.72 0.10
C ALA A 199 -22.96 2.29 -0.42
N HIS A 200 -22.97 3.01 -1.54
CA HIS A 200 -24.18 3.54 -2.20
C HIS A 200 -24.74 2.60 -3.27
N LEU A 201 -23.98 1.58 -3.68
CA LEU A 201 -24.40 0.66 -4.76
C LEU A 201 -25.09 -0.60 -4.27
N SER A 202 -25.11 -0.85 -2.95
CA SER A 202 -25.71 -2.09 -2.44
C SER A 202 -27.21 -2.11 -2.71
N PRO A 203 -27.76 -3.19 -3.29
CA PRO A 203 -29.21 -3.36 -3.42
C PRO A 203 -29.87 -3.80 -2.09
N ASP A 204 -29.09 -4.07 -1.05
CA ASP A 204 -29.58 -4.60 0.24
C ASP A 204 -30.08 -3.46 1.14
N LEU A 205 -31.40 -3.45 1.37
CA LEU A 205 -32.07 -2.44 2.20
C LEU A 205 -31.60 -2.45 3.67
N ALA A 206 -31.29 -3.62 4.22
CA ALA A 206 -30.83 -3.73 5.61
C ALA A 206 -29.40 -3.20 5.75
N PHE A 207 -28.54 -3.48 4.76
CA PHE A 207 -27.21 -2.87 4.68
C PHE A 207 -27.30 -1.34 4.52
N ASN A 208 -28.17 -0.84 3.63
CA ASN A 208 -28.34 0.59 3.37
C ASN A 208 -28.92 1.36 4.55
N ALA A 209 -29.66 0.70 5.45
CA ALA A 209 -30.16 1.30 6.68
C ALA A 209 -29.05 1.55 7.73
N LEU A 210 -27.86 0.94 7.57
CA LEU A 210 -26.74 1.14 8.48
C LEU A 210 -26.11 2.53 8.29
N ALA A 211 -25.59 3.08 9.40
CA ALA A 211 -24.79 4.30 9.35
C ALA A 211 -23.61 4.16 8.36
N GLN A 212 -23.26 5.25 7.67
CA GLN A 212 -22.21 5.24 6.64
C GLN A 212 -20.89 4.66 7.18
N ARG A 213 -20.54 4.98 8.43
CA ARG A 213 -19.34 4.43 9.09
C ARG A 213 -19.38 2.90 9.18
N THR A 214 -20.50 2.33 9.58
CA THR A 214 -20.66 0.87 9.67
C THR A 214 -20.64 0.21 8.29
N ARG A 215 -21.21 0.85 7.27
CA ARG A 215 -21.11 0.36 5.89
C ARG A 215 -19.67 0.33 5.40
N ARG A 216 -18.90 1.39 5.66
CA ARG A 216 -17.45 1.45 5.37
C ARG A 216 -16.70 0.32 6.06
N GLU A 217 -16.93 0.15 7.37
CA GLU A 217 -16.30 -0.91 8.16
C GLU A 217 -16.58 -2.28 7.55
N ARG A 218 -17.85 -2.63 7.25
CA ARG A 218 -18.21 -3.93 6.66
C ARG A 218 -17.60 -4.18 5.28
N ILE A 219 -17.46 -3.15 4.44
CA ILE A 219 -16.80 -3.28 3.14
C ILE A 219 -15.31 -3.55 3.35
N VAL A 220 -14.65 -2.81 4.22
CA VAL A 220 -13.22 -3.00 4.52
C VAL A 220 -12.95 -4.36 5.15
N GLU A 221 -13.81 -4.81 6.05
CA GLU A 221 -13.81 -6.16 6.61
C GLU A 221 -13.83 -7.22 5.52
N ALA A 222 -14.75 -7.10 4.55
CA ALA A 222 -14.84 -8.02 3.42
C ALA A 222 -13.58 -7.98 2.53
N ILE A 223 -12.94 -6.81 2.37
CA ILE A 223 -11.70 -6.67 1.59
C ILE A 223 -10.57 -7.47 2.26
N LEU A 224 -10.35 -7.23 3.56
CA LEU A 224 -9.30 -7.92 4.31
C LEU A 224 -9.54 -9.43 4.38
N ASP A 225 -10.79 -9.83 4.55
CA ASP A 225 -11.15 -11.25 4.57
C ASP A 225 -10.91 -11.93 3.22
N GLN A 226 -11.23 -11.24 2.13
CA GLN A 226 -11.02 -11.76 0.78
C GLN A 226 -9.53 -11.83 0.43
N LEU A 227 -8.73 -10.85 0.84
CA LEU A 227 -7.27 -10.91 0.72
C LEU A 227 -6.67 -12.10 1.48
N ALA A 228 -7.12 -12.34 2.71
CA ALA A 228 -6.67 -13.48 3.50
C ALA A 228 -7.00 -14.82 2.80
N ARG A 229 -8.18 -14.94 2.19
CA ARG A 229 -8.56 -16.15 1.44
C ARG A 229 -7.79 -16.30 0.12
N GLU A 230 -7.66 -15.24 -0.66
CA GLU A 230 -7.07 -15.27 -2.01
C GLU A 230 -5.54 -15.42 -1.94
N ILE A 231 -4.90 -14.69 -1.04
CA ILE A 231 -3.42 -14.60 -0.96
C ILE A 231 -2.90 -15.45 0.20
N GLY A 232 -3.50 -15.32 1.37
CA GLY A 232 -3.12 -16.09 2.56
C GLY A 232 -3.54 -17.57 2.50
N ARG A 233 -4.51 -17.92 1.64
CA ARG A 233 -5.09 -19.26 1.50
C ARG A 233 -5.69 -19.80 2.81
N ILE A 234 -6.34 -18.92 3.58
CA ILE A 234 -6.93 -19.17 4.91
C ILE A 234 -8.39 -18.73 5.03
#